data_AF-A0A939K0N0-F1
#
_entry.id   AF-A0A939K0N0-F1
#
_cell.length_a   1.000
_cell.length_b   1.000
_cell.length_c   1.000
_cell.angle_alpha   90.00
_cell.angle_beta   90.00
_cell.angle_gamma   90.00
#
_symmetry.space_group_name_H-M   'P 1'
#
loop_
_entity.id
_entity.type
_entity.pdbx_description
1 polymer ?
#
loop_
_entity_poly.entity_id
_entity_poly.type
_entity_poly.pdbx_seq_one_letter_code
_entity_poly.pdbx_strand_id
1 'polypeptide(L)'
;MSTSYQFRGSLHGYLCNHCQENGSGLLVRLYKTSSDQRVTELAVANAKDTFHELSVADVEAKGKLLLAEARTDEGGNFSIDLSEKNGYRGEAFDIDFLVDDVPYHFPPKHREGLRFQFSVTTLQPQWRQAQDNQLTYAWEFAIPAKWWCPIRARFGAYVICGQVTDCETRTPLAGLKVSAFDVDLLQDDALGTATTNATGHFVLYYSEAAFSKTIFNWLNVEWPAGPDLYFKITTGSGQVLLQEPRSKGHEPGRENAANCFCIDFCVKRPDVPNTYVPALFTHVGIYAIAGGFDGQGFTNDAQKNAFTGSIPLVGIVPGGAASNAMEYRFKVKNLASSVEIIADANYLDGFQLGTLAKLRFSPFSYSNDPYMVNSAGATHNVVIGPQGWIRVPRENDLFGAVGQFNAGTLLGSLNTVALMETGFGIHEAYPTAPLFDLTNPAPVYVAGQPFGAAHKAGVHTFQITFEAREVGSSTVAYSTVLPRIVLTNVSYLQRVHPSWAGGDRAKIGVGMLEIAETTAQGVGCNEIGNALTATYSVVHPFLEDISISFEGNAPLPPTFSAPIATDEKIGSQAFNTSAMQPCAYVIHIVANLRLTSGGGRLPNAYVEDHIAFCKS
;
A
#
# COMPACT_ATOMS: atom_id res chain seq x y z
N MET A 1 -29.14 -46.67 33.23
CA MET A 1 -28.42 -45.55 32.58
C MET A 1 -28.36 -44.42 33.60
N SER A 2 -27.17 -43.95 33.98
CA SER A 2 -27.04 -42.82 34.91
C SER A 2 -27.52 -41.55 34.19
N THR A 3 -28.35 -40.74 34.86
CA THR A 3 -28.70 -39.41 34.36
C THR A 3 -27.43 -38.56 34.26
N SER A 4 -27.26 -37.88 33.13
CA SER A 4 -26.13 -36.96 32.89
C SER A 4 -26.66 -35.54 32.82
N TYR A 5 -25.98 -34.61 33.49
CA TYR A 5 -26.32 -33.20 33.55
C TYR A 5 -25.19 -32.40 32.92
N GLN A 6 -25.52 -31.44 32.07
CA GLN A 6 -24.55 -30.55 31.45
C GLN A 6 -24.89 -29.11 31.77
N PHE A 7 -24.05 -28.51 32.61
CA PHE A 7 -24.14 -27.11 32.95
C PHE A 7 -23.23 -26.30 32.02
N ARG A 8 -23.83 -25.43 31.22
CA ARG A 8 -23.11 -24.51 30.34
C ARG A 8 -23.31 -23.10 30.81
N GLY A 9 -22.32 -22.26 30.63
CA GLY A 9 -22.51 -20.85 30.91
C GLY A 9 -21.44 -19.94 30.34
N SER A 10 -21.65 -18.64 30.54
CA SER A 10 -20.71 -17.60 30.20
C SER A 10 -20.50 -16.63 31.35
N LEU A 11 -19.25 -16.20 31.52
CA LEU A 11 -18.84 -15.19 32.49
C LEU A 11 -18.32 -13.95 31.75
N HIS A 12 -18.85 -12.79 32.14
CA HIS A 12 -18.40 -11.49 31.64
C HIS A 12 -18.11 -10.55 32.80
N GLY A 13 -17.18 -9.62 32.61
CA GLY A 13 -16.91 -8.55 33.56
C GLY A 13 -17.45 -7.23 33.03
N TYR A 14 -18.25 -6.51 33.82
CA TYR A 14 -18.62 -5.13 33.46
C TYR A 14 -17.44 -4.20 33.70
N LEU A 15 -17.06 -3.43 32.68
CA LEU A 15 -16.12 -2.32 32.77
C LEU A 15 -16.88 -1.02 33.07
N CYS A 16 -18.03 -0.85 32.43
CA CYS A 16 -19.06 0.16 32.72
C CYS A 16 -20.44 -0.29 32.25
N ASN A 17 -21.42 0.62 32.29
CA ASN A 17 -22.81 0.36 31.91
C ASN A 17 -22.96 -0.22 30.49
N HIS A 18 -22.10 0.14 29.54
CA HIS A 18 -22.16 -0.28 28.14
C HIS A 18 -20.94 -1.07 27.64
N CYS A 19 -19.98 -1.36 28.51
CA CYS A 19 -18.79 -2.12 28.17
C CYS A 19 -18.65 -3.37 29.03
N GLN A 20 -18.51 -4.51 28.36
CA GLN A 20 -18.22 -5.80 28.97
C GLN A 20 -16.96 -6.38 28.33
N GLU A 21 -16.20 -7.11 29.13
CA GLU A 21 -15.15 -7.99 28.62
C GLU A 21 -15.48 -9.45 28.97
N ASN A 22 -14.97 -10.38 28.16
CA ASN A 22 -15.12 -11.80 28.44
C ASN A 22 -14.27 -12.17 29.64
N GLY A 23 -14.85 -12.87 30.62
CA GLY A 23 -14.11 -13.44 31.74
C GLY A 23 -13.33 -14.66 31.30
N SER A 24 -12.33 -14.48 30.44
CA SER A 24 -11.52 -15.56 29.88
C SER A 24 -10.51 -16.10 30.89
N GLY A 25 -10.28 -17.42 30.85
CA GLY A 25 -9.30 -18.10 31.71
C GLY A 25 -9.74 -18.31 33.16
N LEU A 26 -10.91 -17.80 33.57
CA LEU A 26 -11.45 -17.95 34.92
C LEU A 26 -11.77 -19.42 35.22
N LEU A 27 -11.43 -19.88 36.42
CA LEU A 27 -11.74 -21.23 36.86
C LEU A 27 -13.09 -21.25 37.60
N VAL A 28 -14.11 -21.79 36.96
CA VAL A 28 -15.44 -22.00 37.56
C VAL A 28 -15.40 -23.26 38.42
N ARG A 29 -15.94 -23.17 39.64
CA ARG A 29 -16.02 -24.28 40.59
C ARG A 29 -17.43 -24.44 41.11
N LEU A 30 -17.93 -25.68 41.07
CA LEU A 30 -19.25 -26.03 41.59
C LEU A 30 -19.08 -26.83 42.89
N TYR A 31 -19.82 -26.47 43.92
CA TYR A 31 -19.80 -27.13 45.22
C TYR A 31 -21.17 -27.63 45.63
N LYS A 32 -21.22 -28.73 46.38
CA LYS A 32 -22.42 -29.11 47.12
C LYS A 32 -22.75 -28.02 48.13
N THR A 33 -24.04 -27.71 48.24
CA THR A 33 -24.56 -26.79 49.26
C THR A 33 -24.38 -27.40 50.66
N SER A 34 -23.94 -26.60 51.64
CA SER A 34 -23.83 -27.05 53.04
C SER A 34 -25.19 -26.96 53.75
N SER A 35 -25.91 -28.08 53.82
CA SER A 35 -27.19 -28.38 54.53
C SER A 35 -28.20 -27.24 54.85
N ASP A 36 -29.26 -27.22 54.03
CA ASP A 36 -30.71 -27.27 54.30
C ASP A 36 -31.54 -26.12 54.91
N GLN A 37 -31.06 -25.23 55.78
CA GLN A 37 -32.01 -24.24 56.35
C GLN A 37 -32.19 -22.94 55.54
N ARG A 38 -31.35 -22.68 54.53
CA ARG A 38 -31.41 -21.44 53.72
C ARG A 38 -31.26 -21.64 52.21
N VAL A 39 -31.21 -22.88 51.73
CA VAL A 39 -30.95 -23.18 50.31
C VAL A 39 -32.02 -22.57 49.39
N THR A 40 -33.28 -22.60 49.79
CA THR A 40 -34.37 -21.97 49.02
C THR A 40 -34.28 -20.45 49.02
N GLU A 41 -33.89 -19.82 50.13
CA GLU A 41 -33.71 -18.36 50.21
C GLU A 41 -32.52 -17.89 49.35
N LEU A 42 -31.40 -18.62 49.41
CA LEU A 42 -30.19 -18.32 48.64
C LEU A 42 -30.33 -18.62 47.15
N ALA A 43 -31.08 -19.66 46.77
CA ALA A 43 -31.33 -20.00 45.37
C ALA A 43 -32.28 -19.03 44.65
N VAL A 44 -33.05 -18.24 45.41
CA VAL A 44 -33.97 -17.21 44.87
C VAL A 44 -33.36 -15.80 44.98
N ALA A 45 -32.28 -15.63 45.75
CA ALA A 45 -31.56 -14.37 45.87
C ALA A 45 -30.95 -13.94 44.54
N ASN A 46 -30.88 -12.62 44.30
CA ASN A 46 -30.16 -12.10 43.15
C ASN A 46 -28.66 -12.37 43.34
N ALA A 47 -27.99 -12.91 42.33
CA ALA A 47 -26.56 -13.19 42.39
C ALA A 47 -25.71 -11.93 42.71
N LYS A 48 -26.23 -10.72 42.49
CA LYS A 48 -25.57 -9.46 42.88
C LYS A 48 -25.52 -9.24 44.40
N ASP A 49 -26.42 -9.86 45.15
CA ASP A 49 -26.56 -9.71 46.61
C ASP A 49 -25.83 -10.83 47.37
N THR A 50 -25.52 -11.94 46.68
CA THR A 50 -24.77 -13.09 47.23
C THR A 50 -23.30 -13.08 46.82
N PHE A 51 -22.91 -12.26 45.83
CA PHE A 51 -21.53 -12.15 45.36
C PHE A 51 -20.57 -11.57 46.42
N HIS A 52 -19.54 -12.32 46.81
CA HIS A 52 -18.49 -11.87 47.72
C HIS A 52 -17.18 -12.64 47.57
N GLU A 53 -16.07 -12.04 48.01
CA GLU A 53 -14.76 -12.70 48.08
C GLU A 53 -14.71 -13.70 49.26
N LEU A 54 -14.14 -14.88 49.04
CA LEU A 54 -13.95 -15.90 50.07
C LEU A 54 -12.58 -15.77 50.73
N SER A 55 -12.53 -15.99 52.05
CA SER A 55 -11.25 -16.12 52.75
C SER A 55 -10.56 -17.44 52.41
N VAL A 56 -9.25 -17.54 52.66
CA VAL A 56 -8.48 -18.80 52.46
C VAL A 56 -9.11 -19.94 53.27
N ALA A 57 -9.56 -19.67 54.50
CA ALA A 57 -10.20 -20.66 55.36
C ALA A 57 -11.54 -21.14 54.78
N ASP A 58 -12.34 -20.25 54.17
CA ASP A 58 -13.61 -20.63 53.54
C ASP A 58 -13.39 -21.50 52.30
N VAL A 59 -12.37 -21.17 51.50
CA VAL A 59 -11.98 -21.97 50.32
C VAL A 59 -11.55 -23.38 50.75
N GLU A 60 -10.71 -23.50 51.78
CA GLU A 60 -10.28 -24.79 52.32
C GLU A 60 -11.46 -25.60 52.88
N ALA A 61 -12.37 -24.96 53.61
CA ALA A 61 -13.57 -25.58 54.14
C ALA A 61 -14.49 -26.11 53.04
N LYS A 62 -14.66 -25.36 51.94
CA LYS A 62 -15.43 -25.77 50.77
C LYS A 62 -14.78 -26.89 49.96
N GLY A 63 -13.47 -27.11 50.07
CA GLY A 63 -12.74 -28.08 49.24
C GLY A 63 -13.33 -29.50 49.26
N LYS A 64 -13.90 -29.93 50.40
CA LYS A 64 -14.54 -31.25 50.54
C LYS A 64 -15.90 -31.37 49.83
N LEU A 65 -16.48 -30.24 49.43
CA LEU A 65 -17.78 -30.14 48.78
C LEU A 65 -17.67 -30.00 47.25
N LEU A 66 -16.46 -29.92 46.70
CA LEU A 66 -16.24 -29.71 45.27
C LEU A 66 -16.87 -30.83 44.44
N LEU A 67 -17.73 -30.45 43.49
CA LEU A 67 -18.38 -31.34 42.53
C LEU A 67 -17.60 -31.43 41.21
N ALA A 68 -17.20 -30.28 40.68
CA ALA A 68 -16.50 -30.16 39.40
C ALA A 68 -15.90 -28.76 39.23
N GLU A 69 -14.98 -28.64 38.26
CA GLU A 69 -14.39 -27.37 37.85
C GLU A 69 -14.19 -27.33 36.32
N ALA A 70 -14.22 -26.13 35.75
CA ALA A 70 -13.88 -25.90 34.34
C ALA A 70 -13.31 -24.49 34.16
N ARG A 71 -12.39 -24.32 33.21
CA ARG A 71 -11.92 -23.00 32.80
C ARG A 71 -12.78 -22.43 31.69
N THR A 72 -12.99 -21.12 31.72
CA THR A 72 -13.63 -20.39 30.62
C THR A 72 -12.70 -20.26 29.42
N ASP A 73 -13.27 -20.31 28.22
CA ASP A 73 -12.56 -20.07 26.96
C ASP A 73 -12.31 -18.56 26.69
N GLU A 74 -11.79 -18.20 25.50
CA GLU A 74 -11.59 -16.80 25.07
C GLU A 74 -12.90 -15.98 25.00
N GLY A 75 -14.02 -16.68 24.77
CA GLY A 75 -15.37 -16.12 24.79
C GLY A 75 -15.96 -15.97 26.19
N GLY A 76 -15.28 -16.43 27.24
CA GLY A 76 -15.79 -16.48 28.60
C GLY A 76 -16.75 -17.66 28.84
N ASN A 77 -16.87 -18.60 27.90
CA ASN A 77 -17.80 -19.72 27.99
C ASN A 77 -17.17 -20.92 28.69
N PHE A 78 -17.99 -21.71 29.39
CA PHE A 78 -17.58 -22.96 30.02
C PHE A 78 -18.67 -24.04 29.91
N SER A 79 -18.26 -25.30 30.04
CA SER A 79 -19.17 -26.45 30.11
C SER A 79 -18.67 -27.45 31.14
N ILE A 80 -19.56 -27.86 32.04
CA ILE A 80 -19.29 -28.81 33.11
C ILE A 80 -20.30 -29.96 33.03
N ASP A 81 -19.78 -31.18 32.90
CA ASP A 81 -20.59 -32.39 32.97
C ASP A 81 -20.67 -32.89 34.43
N LEU A 82 -21.89 -33.06 34.93
CA LEU A 82 -22.21 -33.54 36.26
C LEU A 82 -22.98 -34.86 36.18
N SER A 83 -22.72 -35.77 37.10
CA SER A 83 -23.42 -37.04 37.20
C SER A 83 -23.33 -37.61 38.61
N GLU A 84 -23.97 -38.75 38.85
CA GLU A 84 -23.82 -39.50 40.10
C GLU A 84 -22.35 -39.86 40.38
N LYS A 85 -21.50 -40.00 39.36
CA LYS A 85 -20.05 -40.27 39.53
C LYS A 85 -19.33 -39.12 40.23
N ASN A 86 -19.79 -37.89 40.03
CA ASN A 86 -19.27 -36.68 40.68
C ASN A 86 -20.06 -36.37 41.96
N GLY A 87 -20.94 -37.28 42.39
CA GLY A 87 -21.77 -37.14 43.59
C GLY A 87 -22.94 -36.17 43.44
N TYR A 88 -23.36 -35.83 42.22
CA TYR A 88 -24.45 -34.89 41.92
C TYR A 88 -25.70 -35.62 41.41
N ARG A 89 -26.89 -35.25 41.91
CA ARG A 89 -28.18 -35.88 41.60
C ARG A 89 -29.27 -34.89 41.18
N GLY A 90 -28.89 -33.66 40.83
CA GLY A 90 -29.82 -32.61 40.39
C GLY A 90 -30.23 -31.59 41.45
N GLU A 91 -29.62 -31.64 42.63
CA GLU A 91 -29.78 -30.66 43.72
C GLU A 91 -29.23 -29.26 43.37
N ALA A 92 -29.48 -28.26 44.21
CA ALA A 92 -28.81 -26.97 44.09
C ALA A 92 -27.31 -27.09 44.41
N PHE A 93 -26.50 -26.27 43.74
CA PHE A 93 -25.06 -26.18 43.99
C PHE A 93 -24.63 -24.72 44.16
N ASP A 94 -23.54 -24.51 44.90
CA ASP A 94 -22.89 -23.21 44.97
C ASP A 94 -21.94 -23.08 43.78
N ILE A 95 -21.94 -21.90 43.17
CA ILE A 95 -21.02 -21.57 42.08
C ILE A 95 -20.06 -20.47 42.55
N ASP A 96 -18.77 -20.78 42.45
CA ASP A 96 -17.69 -19.84 42.67
C ASP A 96 -16.88 -19.70 41.37
N PHE A 97 -16.12 -18.61 41.25
CA PHE A 97 -15.00 -18.56 40.32
C PHE A 97 -13.72 -18.17 41.02
N LEU A 98 -12.61 -18.71 40.52
CA LEU A 98 -11.26 -18.35 40.92
C LEU A 98 -10.61 -17.55 39.81
N VAL A 99 -10.07 -16.40 40.21
CA VAL A 99 -9.30 -15.48 39.37
C VAL A 99 -7.83 -15.67 39.75
N ASP A 100 -7.05 -16.26 38.85
CA ASP A 100 -5.59 -16.34 38.92
C ASP A 100 -4.89 -15.42 37.91
N ASP A 101 -5.65 -14.88 36.95
CA ASP A 101 -5.24 -13.85 36.00
C ASP A 101 -6.47 -13.10 35.47
N VAL A 102 -6.25 -11.95 34.82
CA VAL A 102 -7.29 -11.19 34.12
C VAL A 102 -7.00 -11.09 32.62
N PRO A 103 -8.04 -11.00 31.76
CA PRO A 103 -7.86 -10.90 30.32
C PRO A 103 -6.94 -9.75 29.89
N TYR A 104 -6.11 -10.02 28.87
CA TYR A 104 -5.27 -9.08 28.12
C TYR A 104 -4.25 -8.30 28.97
N HIS A 105 -3.46 -8.99 29.79
CA HIS A 105 -2.33 -8.40 30.53
C HIS A 105 -1.07 -8.26 29.65
N PHE A 106 -0.40 -7.10 29.72
CA PHE A 106 0.88 -6.84 29.05
C PHE A 106 2.07 -7.07 30.00
N PRO A 107 3.24 -7.50 29.52
CA PRO A 107 4.46 -7.60 30.35
C PRO A 107 4.87 -6.22 30.92
N PRO A 108 5.55 -6.15 32.08
CA PRO A 108 6.25 -7.25 32.76
C PRO A 108 5.56 -7.75 34.03
N LYS A 109 5.75 -9.07 34.26
CA LYS A 109 5.49 -9.89 35.46
C LYS A 109 4.04 -9.98 35.92
N HIS A 110 3.42 -11.09 35.50
CA HIS A 110 2.47 -11.85 36.30
C HIS A 110 2.87 -11.76 37.79
N ARG A 111 2.03 -11.19 38.65
CA ARG A 111 2.23 -11.22 40.10
C ARG A 111 1.99 -12.67 40.56
N GLU A 112 3.01 -13.50 40.41
CA GLU A 112 2.97 -14.94 40.73
C GLU A 112 2.41 -15.17 42.13
N GLY A 113 1.37 -16.01 42.20
CA GLY A 113 0.73 -16.41 43.45
C GLY A 113 -0.53 -15.63 43.83
N LEU A 114 -0.92 -14.55 43.13
CA LEU A 114 -2.21 -13.90 43.36
C LEU A 114 -3.36 -14.78 42.87
N ARG A 115 -4.21 -15.21 43.79
CA ARG A 115 -5.41 -16.00 43.50
C ARG A 115 -6.54 -15.55 44.42
N PHE A 116 -7.68 -15.22 43.83
CA PHE A 116 -8.86 -14.77 44.57
C PHE A 116 -10.04 -15.64 44.16
N GLN A 117 -10.73 -16.22 45.13
CA GLN A 117 -11.96 -16.98 44.88
C GLN A 117 -13.17 -16.17 45.34
N PHE A 118 -14.16 -16.06 44.48
CA PHE A 118 -15.40 -15.35 44.75
C PHE A 118 -16.56 -16.32 44.70
N SER A 119 -17.41 -16.28 45.72
CA SER A 119 -18.69 -16.97 45.65
C SER A 119 -19.67 -16.11 44.88
N VAL A 120 -20.32 -16.71 43.88
CA VAL A 120 -21.27 -16.00 43.02
C VAL A 120 -22.67 -16.12 43.61
N THR A 121 -23.18 -17.34 43.71
CA THR A 121 -24.51 -17.61 44.28
C THR A 121 -24.71 -19.12 44.50
N THR A 122 -25.78 -19.48 45.20
CA THR A 122 -26.37 -20.82 45.10
C THR A 122 -27.32 -20.85 43.92
N LEU A 123 -27.21 -21.86 43.06
CA LEU A 123 -28.00 -22.02 41.85
C LEU A 123 -28.79 -23.33 41.93
N GLN A 124 -30.10 -23.25 41.69
CA GLN A 124 -30.95 -24.41 41.42
C GLN A 124 -31.24 -24.45 39.90
N PRO A 125 -30.53 -25.29 39.13
CA PRO A 125 -30.70 -25.31 37.68
C PRO A 125 -32.08 -25.81 37.26
N GLN A 126 -32.68 -25.17 36.26
CA GLN A 126 -33.89 -25.64 35.61
C GLN A 126 -33.53 -26.56 34.44
N TRP A 127 -33.21 -27.80 34.77
CA TRP A 127 -32.76 -28.81 33.82
C TRP A 127 -33.76 -29.04 32.69
N ARG A 128 -33.31 -28.92 31.44
CA ARG A 128 -34.10 -29.20 30.23
C ARG A 128 -33.57 -30.43 29.51
N GLN A 129 -34.47 -31.27 29.01
CA GLN A 129 -34.08 -32.45 28.26
C GLN A 129 -33.47 -32.07 26.91
N ALA A 130 -32.25 -32.54 26.68
CA ALA A 130 -31.60 -32.51 25.37
C ALA A 130 -31.71 -33.91 24.70
N GLN A 131 -31.06 -34.09 23.55
CA GLN A 131 -30.96 -35.41 22.92
C GLN A 131 -30.20 -36.39 23.83
N ASP A 132 -30.49 -37.69 23.73
CA ASP A 132 -29.77 -38.79 24.41
C ASP A 132 -29.73 -38.78 25.95
N ASN A 133 -30.87 -38.48 26.61
CA ASN A 133 -31.01 -38.56 28.08
C ASN A 133 -30.06 -37.63 28.88
N GLN A 134 -29.44 -36.64 28.22
CA GLN A 134 -28.66 -35.58 28.84
C GLN A 134 -29.58 -34.39 29.20
N LEU A 135 -29.48 -33.91 30.42
CA LEU A 135 -30.19 -32.73 30.90
C LEU A 135 -29.26 -31.51 30.82
N THR A 136 -29.67 -30.42 30.17
CA THR A 136 -28.85 -29.21 30.00
C THR A 136 -29.45 -28.00 30.70
N TYR A 137 -28.60 -27.15 31.27
CA TYR A 137 -28.97 -25.82 31.75
C TYR A 137 -27.91 -24.80 31.33
N ALA A 138 -28.37 -23.64 30.86
CA ALA A 138 -27.53 -22.54 30.42
C ALA A 138 -27.64 -21.37 31.41
N TRP A 139 -26.52 -20.78 31.79
CA TRP A 139 -26.45 -19.70 32.77
C TRP A 139 -25.45 -18.63 32.34
N GLU A 140 -25.82 -17.37 32.51
CA GLU A 140 -24.97 -16.24 32.21
C GLU A 140 -24.84 -15.37 33.46
N PHE A 141 -23.63 -14.96 33.77
CA PHE A 141 -23.38 -14.03 34.85
C PHE A 141 -22.34 -12.99 34.48
N ALA A 142 -22.75 -11.72 34.65
CA ALA A 142 -21.89 -10.59 34.46
C ALA A 142 -21.48 -10.00 35.82
N ILE A 143 -20.19 -10.07 36.12
CA ILE A 143 -19.58 -9.56 37.36
C ILE A 143 -19.76 -8.04 37.37
N PRO A 144 -20.43 -7.46 38.39
CA PRO A 144 -20.62 -6.02 38.46
C PRO A 144 -19.29 -5.25 38.47
N ALA A 145 -19.25 -4.07 37.82
CA ALA A 145 -18.04 -3.25 37.71
C ALA A 145 -17.43 -2.89 39.07
N LYS A 146 -18.26 -2.70 40.11
CA LYS A 146 -17.82 -2.46 41.50
C LYS A 146 -16.93 -3.57 42.08
N TRP A 147 -17.00 -4.77 41.52
CA TRP A 147 -16.18 -5.93 41.90
C TRP A 147 -15.09 -6.18 40.88
N TRP A 148 -15.45 -6.15 39.60
CA TRP A 148 -14.54 -6.51 38.53
C TRP A 148 -13.37 -5.53 38.36
N CYS A 149 -13.62 -4.23 38.49
CA CYS A 149 -12.57 -3.21 38.35
C CYS A 149 -11.53 -3.26 39.49
N PRO A 150 -11.93 -3.41 40.77
CA PRO A 150 -10.99 -3.70 41.85
C PRO A 150 -10.22 -5.02 41.69
N ILE A 151 -10.83 -6.06 41.12
CA ILE A 151 -10.11 -7.32 40.82
C ILE A 151 -8.96 -7.02 39.84
N ARG A 152 -9.24 -6.34 38.72
CA ARG A 152 -8.20 -5.92 37.74
C ARG A 152 -7.10 -5.09 38.39
N ALA A 153 -7.44 -4.21 39.33
CA ALA A 153 -6.49 -3.39 40.06
C ALA A 153 -5.44 -4.21 40.82
N ARG A 154 -5.85 -5.33 41.43
CA ARG A 154 -4.91 -6.21 42.16
C ARG A 154 -3.86 -6.84 41.24
N PHE A 155 -4.19 -7.01 39.96
CA PHE A 155 -3.30 -7.50 38.91
C PHE A 155 -2.54 -6.39 38.16
N GLY A 156 -2.69 -5.12 38.55
CA GLY A 156 -2.06 -3.98 37.86
C GLY A 156 -2.57 -3.81 36.42
N ALA A 157 -3.79 -4.30 36.14
CA ALA A 157 -4.38 -4.27 34.81
C ALA A 157 -5.32 -3.07 34.68
N TYR A 158 -5.15 -2.32 33.60
CA TYR A 158 -5.95 -1.15 33.28
C TYR A 158 -6.68 -1.35 31.95
N VAL A 159 -7.85 -0.74 31.84
CA VAL A 159 -8.65 -0.76 30.63
C VAL A 159 -9.37 0.57 30.44
N ILE A 160 -9.31 1.08 29.21
CA ILE A 160 -10.16 2.17 28.74
C ILE A 160 -11.21 1.58 27.82
N CYS A 161 -12.48 1.89 28.07
CA CYS A 161 -13.57 1.56 27.16
C CYS A 161 -14.41 2.78 26.82
N GLY A 162 -14.99 2.77 25.62
CA GLY A 162 -15.85 3.84 25.17
C GLY A 162 -16.50 3.59 23.84
N GLN A 163 -17.29 4.58 23.41
CA GLN A 163 -17.89 4.65 22.09
C GLN A 163 -17.49 5.94 21.38
N VAL A 164 -17.22 5.86 20.08
CA VAL A 164 -17.04 7.05 19.22
C VAL A 164 -18.26 7.22 18.33
N THR A 165 -18.85 8.42 18.40
CA THR A 165 -20.02 8.81 17.60
C THR A 165 -19.74 10.05 16.78
N ASP A 166 -20.54 10.24 15.74
CA ASP A 166 -20.60 11.49 15.00
C ASP A 166 -21.30 12.58 15.85
N CYS A 167 -20.66 13.75 16.02
CA CYS A 167 -21.20 14.80 16.90
C CYS A 167 -22.58 15.33 16.45
N GLU A 168 -22.89 15.28 15.15
CA GLU A 168 -24.12 15.85 14.60
C GLU A 168 -25.25 14.82 14.57
N THR A 169 -24.97 13.67 13.95
CA THR A 169 -25.96 12.62 13.71
C THR A 169 -26.11 11.65 14.88
N ARG A 170 -25.16 11.65 15.83
CA ARG A 170 -25.06 10.69 16.93
C ARG A 170 -24.93 9.24 16.48
N THR A 171 -24.56 9.02 15.22
CA THR A 171 -24.34 7.68 14.66
C THR A 171 -23.00 7.13 15.11
N PRO A 172 -22.89 5.82 15.45
CA PRO A 172 -21.61 5.22 15.80
C PRO A 172 -20.63 5.19 14.62
N LEU A 173 -19.34 5.44 14.90
CA LEU A 173 -18.29 5.49 13.89
C LEU A 173 -17.32 4.30 14.03
N ALA A 174 -17.35 3.41 13.05
CA ALA A 174 -16.50 2.22 12.99
C ALA A 174 -15.15 2.48 12.30
N GLY A 175 -14.15 1.66 12.60
CA GLY A 175 -12.85 1.67 11.93
C GLY A 175 -11.93 2.85 12.31
N LEU A 176 -12.26 3.61 13.35
CA LEU A 176 -11.43 4.70 13.85
C LEU A 176 -10.37 4.14 14.79
N LYS A 177 -9.14 4.65 14.69
CA LYS A 177 -8.06 4.34 15.61
C LYS A 177 -8.10 5.33 16.77
N VAL A 178 -8.34 4.83 17.98
CA VAL A 178 -8.30 5.57 19.24
C VAL A 178 -6.98 5.28 19.93
N SER A 179 -6.23 6.33 20.28
CA SER A 179 -4.95 6.24 20.98
C SER A 179 -5.05 7.00 22.31
N ALA A 180 -4.54 6.38 23.39
CA ALA A 180 -4.54 6.96 24.73
C ALA A 180 -3.10 7.23 25.20
N PHE A 181 -2.93 8.28 25.99
CA PHE A 181 -1.65 8.78 26.46
C PHE A 181 -1.77 9.22 27.93
N ASP A 182 -0.67 9.12 28.66
CA ASP A 182 -0.52 9.59 30.04
C ASP A 182 0.25 10.93 30.09
N VAL A 183 -0.03 11.77 31.09
CA VAL A 183 0.64 13.06 31.26
C VAL A 183 1.83 12.95 32.21
N ASP A 184 2.96 12.39 31.74
CA ASP A 184 4.31 12.46 32.37
C ASP A 184 5.38 11.91 31.38
N LEU A 185 6.68 12.26 31.34
CA LEU A 185 7.44 13.52 31.52
C LEU A 185 8.59 13.64 30.47
N LEU A 186 8.87 12.61 29.63
CA LEU A 186 10.04 12.61 28.71
C LEU A 186 9.75 12.39 27.22
N GLN A 187 8.61 11.81 26.83
CA GLN A 187 8.12 11.69 25.45
C GLN A 187 6.65 11.23 25.45
N ASP A 188 5.88 11.55 24.40
CA ASP A 188 4.47 11.15 24.23
C ASP A 188 4.34 9.62 24.03
N ASP A 189 4.70 8.82 25.03
CA ASP A 189 4.57 7.37 24.99
C ASP A 189 3.07 7.00 24.99
N ALA A 190 2.59 6.40 23.91
CA ALA A 190 1.22 5.91 23.82
C ALA A 190 1.02 4.75 24.81
N LEU A 191 0.01 4.85 25.68
CA LEU A 191 -0.40 3.76 26.56
C LEU A 191 -0.91 2.56 25.77
N GLY A 192 -1.57 2.83 24.64
CA GLY A 192 -2.08 1.82 23.72
C GLY A 192 -2.94 2.42 22.62
N THR A 193 -3.44 1.56 21.74
CA THR A 193 -4.38 1.94 20.69
C THR A 193 -5.45 0.87 20.50
N ALA A 194 -6.67 1.28 20.16
CA ALA A 194 -7.78 0.39 19.83
C ALA A 194 -8.48 0.87 18.55
N THR A 195 -9.15 -0.03 17.86
CA THR A 195 -9.98 0.30 16.68
C THR A 195 -11.45 0.18 17.04
N THR A 196 -12.27 1.18 16.67
CA THR A 196 -13.70 1.13 16.92
C THR A 196 -14.38 0.05 16.08
N ASN A 197 -15.25 -0.75 16.68
CA ASN A 197 -16.02 -1.79 16.01
C ASN A 197 -17.22 -1.21 15.23
N ALA A 198 -18.05 -2.07 14.63
CA ALA A 198 -19.24 -1.66 13.86
C ALA A 198 -20.25 -0.80 14.64
N THR A 199 -20.24 -0.90 15.97
CA THR A 199 -21.08 -0.11 16.87
C THR A 199 -20.35 1.07 17.49
N GLY A 200 -19.18 1.44 16.96
CA GLY A 200 -18.36 2.55 17.45
C GLY A 200 -17.61 2.28 18.76
N HIS A 201 -17.74 1.09 19.34
CA HIS A 201 -17.11 0.76 20.62
C HIS A 201 -15.63 0.40 20.44
N PHE A 202 -14.80 0.81 21.40
CA PHE A 202 -13.40 0.45 21.48
C PHE A 202 -13.05 0.01 22.91
N VAL A 203 -12.10 -0.92 23.03
CA VAL A 203 -11.53 -1.36 24.30
C VAL A 203 -10.01 -1.36 24.15
N LEU A 204 -9.32 -0.66 25.05
CA LEU A 204 -7.88 -0.49 25.06
C LEU A 204 -7.35 -0.97 26.41
N TYR A 205 -6.50 -2.00 26.38
CA TYR A 205 -5.86 -2.55 27.56
C TYR A 205 -4.43 -2.01 27.70
N TYR A 206 -3.98 -1.80 28.94
CA TYR A 206 -2.60 -1.43 29.27
C TYR A 206 -2.29 -1.84 30.72
N SER A 207 -1.02 -1.82 31.11
CA SER A 207 -0.57 -2.22 32.44
C SER A 207 -0.12 -1.03 33.28
N GLU A 208 -0.09 -1.22 34.60
CA GLU A 208 0.49 -0.26 35.56
C GLU A 208 1.93 0.12 35.18
N ALA A 209 2.70 -0.83 34.66
CA ALA A 209 4.07 -0.61 34.19
C ALA A 209 4.19 0.39 33.02
N ALA A 210 3.11 0.62 32.26
CA ALA A 210 3.10 1.54 31.13
C ALA A 210 3.23 3.00 31.56
N PHE A 211 2.78 3.35 32.78
CA PHE A 211 2.81 4.72 33.31
C PHE A 211 3.61 4.86 34.61
N SER A 212 3.86 3.78 35.37
CA SER A 212 4.62 3.79 36.63
C SER A 212 6.15 3.91 36.48
N LYS A 213 6.68 4.43 35.35
CA LYS A 213 8.13 4.59 35.16
C LYS A 213 8.69 5.52 36.25
N THR A 214 9.36 4.92 37.23
CA THR A 214 10.04 5.52 38.38
C THR A 214 10.64 6.90 38.05
N ILE A 215 10.03 7.97 38.55
CA ILE A 215 10.45 9.34 38.21
C ILE A 215 11.84 9.66 38.78
N PHE A 216 12.33 8.95 39.82
CA PHE A 216 13.73 9.04 40.27
C PHE A 216 14.20 7.77 41.01
N ASN A 217 15.34 7.17 40.61
CA ASN A 217 15.96 5.99 41.26
C ASN A 217 16.36 6.18 42.76
N TRP A 218 16.18 7.37 43.34
CA TRP A 218 16.60 7.72 44.71
C TRP A 218 15.44 8.14 45.63
N LEU A 219 14.21 8.22 45.11
CA LEU A 219 12.98 8.47 45.88
C LEU A 219 12.05 7.28 45.68
N ASN A 220 12.13 6.31 46.60
CA ASN A 220 11.16 5.22 46.72
C ASN A 220 9.84 5.75 47.31
N VAL A 221 9.11 6.56 46.54
CA VAL A 221 7.74 6.95 46.90
C VAL A 221 6.82 6.53 45.75
N GLU A 222 6.27 5.31 45.88
CA GLU A 222 5.10 4.88 45.11
C GLU A 222 3.91 5.73 45.57
N TRP A 223 3.62 6.82 44.85
CA TRP A 223 2.33 7.47 44.98
C TRP A 223 1.31 6.60 44.23
N PRO A 224 0.25 6.09 44.87
CA PRO A 224 -0.75 5.22 44.25
C PRO A 224 -1.73 6.04 43.39
N ALA A 225 -1.20 6.83 42.48
CA ALA A 225 -1.92 7.67 41.53
C ALA A 225 -2.13 6.90 40.23
N GLY A 226 -3.36 6.91 39.68
CA GLY A 226 -3.62 6.42 38.33
C GLY A 226 -3.03 7.36 37.25
N PRO A 227 -3.06 6.99 35.97
CA PRO A 227 -2.57 7.86 34.89
C PRO A 227 -3.49 9.06 34.66
N ASP A 228 -2.92 10.14 34.13
CA ASP A 228 -3.58 11.35 33.68
C ASP A 228 -3.86 11.25 32.17
N LEU A 229 -5.11 10.98 31.77
CA LEU A 229 -5.40 10.51 30.41
C LEU A 229 -5.76 11.61 29.40
N TYR A 230 -5.14 11.59 28.22
CA TYR A 230 -5.60 12.32 27.03
C TYR A 230 -5.57 11.46 25.76
N PHE A 231 -6.30 11.87 24.72
CA PHE A 231 -6.62 11.01 23.58
C PHE A 231 -6.38 11.63 22.20
N LYS A 232 -6.11 10.76 21.23
CA LYS A 232 -6.07 11.06 19.79
C LYS A 232 -6.90 10.05 19.02
N ILE A 233 -7.77 10.53 18.13
CA ILE A 233 -8.60 9.69 17.24
C ILE A 233 -8.24 10.00 15.80
N THR A 234 -7.94 8.96 15.02
CA THR A 234 -7.66 9.09 13.59
C THR A 234 -8.53 8.15 12.77
N THR A 235 -8.77 8.48 11.50
CA THR A 235 -9.18 7.50 10.49
C THR A 235 -8.05 6.48 10.31
N GLY A 236 -8.32 5.30 9.73
CA GLY A 236 -7.23 4.39 9.40
C GLY A 236 -6.43 4.77 8.15
N SER A 237 -6.82 5.84 7.43
CA SER A 237 -5.94 6.54 6.48
C SER A 237 -4.97 7.52 7.16
N GLY A 238 -5.06 7.69 8.49
CA GLY A 238 -4.17 8.54 9.28
C GLY A 238 -4.64 9.98 9.48
N GLN A 239 -5.83 10.34 8.97
CA GLN A 239 -6.40 11.68 9.19
C GLN A 239 -6.83 11.86 10.65
N VAL A 240 -6.44 12.96 11.28
CA VAL A 240 -6.79 13.27 12.68
C VAL A 240 -8.21 13.83 12.77
N LEU A 241 -9.05 13.20 13.58
CA LEU A 241 -10.43 13.64 13.87
C LEU A 241 -10.56 14.30 15.24
N LEU A 242 -9.74 13.87 16.19
CA LEU A 242 -9.63 14.46 17.51
C LEU A 242 -8.16 14.39 17.97
N GLN A 243 -7.68 15.48 18.54
CA GLN A 243 -6.41 15.52 19.25
C GLN A 243 -6.58 16.40 20.48
N GLU A 244 -6.69 15.78 21.65
CA GLU A 244 -6.76 16.50 22.91
C GLU A 244 -5.38 17.10 23.24
N PRO A 245 -5.32 18.35 23.73
CA PRO A 245 -4.08 18.88 24.26
C PRO A 245 -3.70 18.13 25.55
N ARG A 246 -2.40 18.05 25.86
CA ARG A 246 -1.90 17.42 27.10
C ARG A 246 -2.56 17.95 28.37
N SER A 247 -2.91 19.24 28.39
CA SER A 247 -3.62 19.85 29.52
C SER A 247 -4.96 19.19 29.85
N LYS A 248 -5.55 18.43 28.92
CA LYS A 248 -6.76 17.64 29.20
C LYS A 248 -6.54 16.55 30.23
N GLY A 249 -5.35 15.94 30.32
CA GLY A 249 -5.08 14.89 31.30
C GLY A 249 -5.17 15.37 32.75
N HIS A 250 -4.96 16.68 33.00
CA HIS A 250 -5.06 17.28 34.33
C HIS A 250 -6.47 17.79 34.68
N GLU A 251 -7.47 17.54 33.84
CA GLU A 251 -8.84 17.93 34.18
C GLU A 251 -9.48 16.94 35.16
N PRO A 252 -10.43 17.39 36.01
CA PRO A 252 -11.17 16.49 36.88
C PRO A 252 -11.84 15.37 36.08
N GLY A 253 -11.60 14.11 36.49
CA GLY A 253 -12.08 12.92 35.79
C GLY A 253 -11.21 12.47 34.62
N ARG A 254 -10.06 13.11 34.39
CA ARG A 254 -8.97 12.63 33.53
C ARG A 254 -7.73 12.29 34.35
N GLU A 255 -7.52 13.05 35.42
CA GLU A 255 -6.45 12.80 36.38
C GLU A 255 -6.69 11.53 37.19
N ASN A 256 -5.62 10.84 37.57
CA ASN A 256 -5.68 9.67 38.47
C ASN A 256 -6.71 8.60 38.03
N ALA A 257 -6.75 8.27 36.75
CA ALA A 257 -7.78 7.40 36.20
C ALA A 257 -7.78 6.01 36.86
N ALA A 258 -8.99 5.52 37.18
CA ALA A 258 -9.18 4.19 37.77
C ALA A 258 -8.85 3.06 36.78
N ASN A 259 -8.65 1.85 37.30
CA ASN A 259 -8.32 0.64 36.51
C ASN A 259 -9.34 0.31 35.42
N CYS A 260 -10.60 0.69 35.62
CA CYS A 260 -11.59 0.78 34.55
C CYS A 260 -11.90 2.25 34.31
N PHE A 261 -11.51 2.76 33.16
CA PHE A 261 -11.79 4.12 32.74
C PHE A 261 -12.76 4.12 31.57
N CYS A 262 -13.80 4.96 31.64
CA CYS A 262 -14.85 4.94 30.64
C CYS A 262 -15.09 6.32 30.07
N ILE A 263 -15.03 6.40 28.74
CA ILE A 263 -15.12 7.67 28.07
C ILE A 263 -15.67 7.55 26.66
N ASP A 264 -16.71 8.32 26.38
CA ASP A 264 -17.27 8.39 25.03
C ASP A 264 -16.78 9.66 24.33
N PHE A 265 -16.54 9.54 23.03
CA PHE A 265 -16.17 10.65 22.19
C PHE A 265 -17.29 10.93 21.20
N CYS A 266 -17.54 12.21 20.96
CA CYS A 266 -18.09 12.62 19.68
C CYS A 266 -16.96 13.26 18.87
N VAL A 267 -16.84 12.86 17.61
CA VAL A 267 -15.96 13.52 16.65
C VAL A 267 -16.81 14.06 15.52
N LYS A 268 -16.42 15.22 14.98
CA LYS A 268 -16.97 15.63 13.69
C LYS A 268 -16.37 14.69 12.65
N ARG A 269 -17.20 14.18 11.74
CA ARG A 269 -16.64 13.67 10.49
C ARG A 269 -15.77 14.76 9.91
N PRO A 270 -14.65 14.41 9.28
CA PRO A 270 -13.94 15.42 8.52
C PRO A 270 -14.97 15.95 7.52
N ASP A 271 -15.24 17.25 7.56
CA ASP A 271 -15.79 17.95 6.42
C ASP A 271 -14.82 17.64 5.31
N VAL A 272 -15.09 16.61 4.50
CA VAL A 272 -14.29 16.39 3.31
C VAL A 272 -14.62 17.62 2.51
N PRO A 273 -13.65 18.52 2.29
CA PRO A 273 -13.97 19.82 1.75
C PRO A 273 -14.72 19.56 0.45
N ASN A 274 -16.01 19.92 0.44
CA ASN A 274 -16.87 19.96 -0.74
C ASN A 274 -16.42 21.15 -1.59
N THR A 275 -15.11 21.22 -1.80
CA THR A 275 -14.42 22.23 -2.57
C THR A 275 -14.41 21.75 -3.99
N TYR A 276 -14.68 22.69 -4.87
CA TYR A 276 -14.50 22.52 -6.29
C TYR A 276 -13.02 22.18 -6.57
N VAL A 277 -12.76 21.05 -7.22
CA VAL A 277 -11.41 20.66 -7.65
C VAL A 277 -11.41 20.58 -9.17
N PRO A 278 -10.68 21.48 -9.87
CA PRO A 278 -10.58 21.41 -11.32
C PRO A 278 -9.76 20.19 -11.75
N ALA A 279 -10.06 19.67 -12.94
CA ALA A 279 -9.16 18.74 -13.60
C ALA A 279 -8.13 19.55 -14.40
N LEU A 280 -6.84 19.29 -14.20
CA LEU A 280 -5.73 20.05 -14.77
C LEU A 280 -4.62 19.12 -15.26
N PHE A 281 -4.09 19.39 -16.44
CA PHE A 281 -2.85 18.78 -16.95
C PHE A 281 -1.67 19.66 -16.59
N THR A 282 -0.60 19.06 -16.06
CA THR A 282 0.51 19.83 -15.49
C THR A 282 1.88 19.36 -15.95
N HIS A 283 2.05 18.07 -16.27
CA HIS A 283 3.35 17.50 -16.61
C HIS A 283 3.23 16.40 -17.67
N VAL A 284 4.29 16.18 -18.45
CA VAL A 284 4.55 14.91 -19.13
C VAL A 284 5.65 14.21 -18.36
N GLY A 285 5.30 13.13 -17.65
CA GLY A 285 6.16 12.50 -16.66
C GLY A 285 6.62 13.50 -15.61
N ILE A 286 7.94 13.66 -15.47
CA ILE A 286 8.54 14.59 -14.51
C ILE A 286 8.63 16.03 -15.04
N TYR A 287 8.36 16.27 -16.33
CA TYR A 287 8.58 17.56 -16.97
C TYR A 287 7.31 18.42 -16.95
N ALA A 288 7.35 19.54 -16.24
CA ALA A 288 6.25 20.49 -16.20
C ALA A 288 5.98 21.07 -17.60
N ILE A 289 4.72 21.13 -18.00
CA ILE A 289 4.33 21.74 -19.28
C ILE A 289 4.73 23.23 -19.34
N ALA A 290 4.79 23.87 -18.17
CA ALA A 290 5.34 25.21 -18.00
C ALA A 290 6.84 25.09 -17.65
N GLY A 291 7.71 25.37 -18.62
CA GLY A 291 9.15 25.51 -18.40
C GLY A 291 9.97 24.21 -18.47
N GLY A 292 9.35 23.02 -18.46
CA GLY A 292 10.03 21.74 -18.63
C GLY A 292 10.40 21.41 -20.07
N PHE A 293 9.99 22.25 -21.03
CA PHE A 293 10.26 22.10 -22.46
C PHE A 293 10.91 23.36 -23.02
N ASP A 294 11.86 23.20 -23.94
CA ASP A 294 12.43 24.33 -24.65
C ASP A 294 11.58 24.76 -25.87
N GLY A 295 12.02 25.82 -26.56
CA GLY A 295 11.28 26.36 -27.71
C GLY A 295 11.14 25.38 -28.88
N GLN A 296 11.94 24.31 -28.94
CA GLN A 296 11.86 23.27 -29.98
C GLN A 296 11.06 22.04 -29.52
N GLY A 297 10.68 21.97 -28.25
CA GLY A 297 9.89 20.87 -27.67
C GLY A 297 10.73 19.72 -27.11
N PHE A 298 12.04 19.91 -26.95
CA PHE A 298 12.87 18.99 -26.17
C PHE A 298 12.71 19.26 -24.68
N THR A 299 13.14 18.30 -23.85
CA THR A 299 13.25 18.57 -22.41
C THR A 299 14.15 19.77 -22.15
N ASN A 300 13.79 20.60 -21.16
CA ASN A 300 14.56 21.79 -20.80
C ASN A 300 15.69 21.47 -19.80
N ASP A 301 16.43 20.41 -20.07
CA ASP A 301 17.65 20.04 -19.36
C ASP A 301 18.86 20.21 -20.28
N ALA A 302 20.06 19.88 -19.81
CA ALA A 302 21.28 20.00 -20.61
C ALA A 302 21.31 19.00 -21.79
N GLN A 303 20.60 17.88 -21.67
CA GLN A 303 20.60 16.77 -22.62
C GLN A 303 19.61 16.98 -23.77
N LYS A 304 18.55 17.79 -23.57
CA LYS A 304 17.57 18.12 -24.62
C LYS A 304 16.95 16.85 -25.24
N ASN A 305 16.37 16.01 -24.39
CA ASN A 305 15.85 14.70 -24.76
C ASN A 305 14.56 14.79 -25.59
N ALA A 306 14.40 13.87 -26.55
CA ALA A 306 13.15 13.60 -27.25
C ALA A 306 12.35 12.49 -26.55
N PHE A 307 11.03 12.50 -26.68
CA PHE A 307 10.15 11.52 -26.04
C PHE A 307 9.89 10.31 -26.94
N THR A 308 9.81 9.12 -26.34
CA THR A 308 9.60 7.85 -27.06
C THR A 308 8.78 6.85 -26.23
N GLY A 309 8.17 5.87 -26.89
CA GLY A 309 7.39 4.80 -26.26
C GLY A 309 6.06 5.28 -25.65
N SER A 310 5.73 4.79 -24.47
CA SER A 310 4.55 5.24 -23.71
C SER A 310 4.96 6.34 -22.74
N ILE A 311 4.31 7.52 -22.85
CA ILE A 311 4.64 8.68 -22.03
C ILE A 311 3.50 9.03 -21.06
N PRO A 312 3.79 9.20 -19.76
CA PRO A 312 2.78 9.51 -18.76
C PRO A 312 2.32 10.97 -18.87
N LEU A 313 1.01 11.18 -18.94
CA LEU A 313 0.37 12.50 -18.87
C LEU A 313 -0.12 12.71 -17.45
N VAL A 314 0.41 13.72 -16.76
CA VAL A 314 0.28 13.88 -15.31
C VAL A 314 -0.43 15.17 -14.95
N GLY A 315 -1.24 15.12 -13.90
CA GLY A 315 -2.10 16.22 -13.49
C GLY A 315 -2.91 15.93 -12.25
N ILE A 316 -4.01 16.66 -12.11
CA ILE A 316 -4.91 16.63 -10.97
C ILE A 316 -6.31 16.39 -11.50
N VAL A 317 -7.09 15.56 -10.81
CA VAL A 317 -8.53 15.36 -11.03
C VAL A 317 -9.26 15.39 -9.69
N PRO A 318 -10.56 15.73 -9.66
CA PRO A 318 -11.34 15.67 -8.44
C PRO A 318 -11.37 14.24 -7.86
N GLY A 319 -11.17 14.11 -6.54
CA GLY A 319 -11.47 12.87 -5.83
C GLY A 319 -12.98 12.66 -5.66
N GLY A 320 -13.38 11.51 -5.11
CA GLY A 320 -14.80 11.16 -4.92
C GLY A 320 -15.60 12.21 -4.13
N ALA A 321 -14.94 12.88 -3.19
CA ALA A 321 -15.57 13.85 -2.30
C ALA A 321 -15.57 15.30 -2.80
N ALA A 322 -14.97 15.62 -3.95
CA ALA A 322 -15.00 16.99 -4.48
C ALA A 322 -16.45 17.42 -4.81
N SER A 323 -16.75 18.71 -4.98
CA SER A 323 -18.14 19.15 -5.25
C SER A 323 -18.61 18.96 -6.68
N ASN A 324 -17.68 18.81 -7.61
CA ASN A 324 -17.91 18.81 -9.06
C ASN A 324 -17.63 17.43 -9.67
N ALA A 325 -18.44 17.02 -10.64
CA ALA A 325 -18.18 15.87 -11.49
C ALA A 325 -17.52 16.36 -12.78
N MET A 326 -16.32 15.85 -13.09
CA MET A 326 -15.55 16.26 -14.27
C MET A 326 -15.33 15.10 -15.22
N GLU A 327 -15.20 15.44 -16.50
CA GLU A 327 -14.58 14.57 -17.51
C GLU A 327 -13.52 15.36 -18.28
N TYR A 328 -12.51 14.66 -18.77
CA TYR A 328 -11.38 15.27 -19.46
C TYR A 328 -10.98 14.47 -20.69
N ARG A 329 -10.20 15.06 -21.59
CA ARG A 329 -9.60 14.39 -22.74
C ARG A 329 -8.29 15.04 -23.16
N PHE A 330 -7.57 14.34 -24.03
CA PHE A 330 -6.40 14.87 -24.71
C PHE A 330 -6.62 14.91 -26.22
N LYS A 331 -6.09 15.93 -26.87
CA LYS A 331 -5.95 16.03 -28.32
C LYS A 331 -4.49 16.23 -28.65
N VAL A 332 -4.04 15.62 -29.74
CA VAL A 332 -2.66 15.76 -30.20
C VAL A 332 -2.69 16.31 -31.61
N LYS A 333 -1.90 17.36 -31.86
CA LYS A 333 -1.77 17.99 -33.17
C LYS A 333 -0.35 17.83 -33.68
N ASN A 334 -0.19 17.29 -34.88
CA ASN A 334 1.07 17.31 -35.60
C ASN A 334 1.31 18.73 -36.11
N LEU A 335 2.44 19.35 -35.73
CA LEU A 335 2.71 20.74 -36.08
C LEU A 335 3.15 20.94 -37.54
N ALA A 336 3.67 19.90 -38.19
CA ALA A 336 4.06 19.97 -39.60
C ALA A 336 2.84 19.86 -40.52
N SER A 337 1.97 18.87 -40.30
CA SER A 337 0.77 18.66 -41.13
C SER A 337 -0.45 19.45 -40.68
N SER A 338 -0.42 20.04 -39.48
CA SER A 338 -1.55 20.67 -38.80
C SER A 338 -2.74 19.74 -38.52
N VAL A 339 -2.62 18.44 -38.77
CA VAL A 339 -3.64 17.44 -38.43
C VAL A 339 -3.75 17.32 -36.91
N GLU A 340 -4.97 17.34 -36.38
CA GLU A 340 -5.29 17.12 -34.97
C GLU A 340 -6.13 15.85 -34.82
N ILE A 341 -5.77 15.01 -33.87
CA ILE A 341 -6.50 13.81 -33.51
C ILE A 341 -6.86 13.82 -32.03
N ILE A 342 -7.92 13.08 -31.69
CA ILE A 342 -8.34 12.86 -30.31
C ILE A 342 -7.57 11.64 -29.79
N ALA A 343 -6.91 11.77 -28.64
CA ALA A 343 -6.25 10.65 -27.98
C ALA A 343 -7.32 9.79 -27.26
N ASP A 344 -7.93 8.87 -28.00
CA ASP A 344 -8.91 7.92 -27.51
C ASP A 344 -8.25 6.58 -27.08
N ALA A 345 -9.06 5.53 -26.95
CA ALA A 345 -8.61 4.21 -26.53
C ALA A 345 -7.58 3.54 -27.46
N ASN A 346 -7.40 4.02 -28.70
CA ASN A 346 -6.38 3.52 -29.61
C ASN A 346 -5.00 4.14 -29.34
N TYR A 347 -4.96 5.30 -28.66
CA TYR A 347 -3.74 6.09 -28.46
C TYR A 347 -3.36 6.25 -26.99
N LEU A 348 -4.25 5.88 -26.06
CA LEU A 348 -3.97 5.83 -24.63
C LEU A 348 -3.89 4.37 -24.16
N ASP A 349 -2.71 3.95 -23.69
CA ASP A 349 -2.54 2.65 -23.04
C ASP A 349 -3.35 2.59 -21.74
N GLY A 350 -3.67 1.38 -21.26
CA GLY A 350 -4.32 1.19 -19.97
C GLY A 350 -3.49 1.76 -18.82
N PHE A 351 -4.12 2.54 -17.93
CA PHE A 351 -3.42 3.21 -16.84
C PHE A 351 -4.26 3.29 -15.55
N GLN A 352 -3.59 3.49 -14.42
CA GLN A 352 -4.25 3.66 -13.12
C GLN A 352 -4.52 5.15 -12.85
N LEU A 353 -5.79 5.55 -12.85
CA LEU A 353 -6.22 6.93 -12.58
C LEU A 353 -6.25 7.25 -11.08
N GLY A 354 -6.40 6.23 -10.24
CA GLY A 354 -6.42 6.39 -8.79
C GLY A 354 -6.65 5.07 -8.07
N THR A 355 -7.22 5.15 -6.87
CA THR A 355 -7.55 3.97 -6.06
C THR A 355 -8.93 4.12 -5.43
N LEU A 356 -9.60 2.99 -5.22
CA LEU A 356 -10.84 2.92 -4.46
C LEU A 356 -10.52 2.39 -3.05
N ALA A 357 -10.57 3.28 -2.06
CA ALA A 357 -10.38 2.91 -0.66
C ALA A 357 -11.66 2.29 -0.10
N LYS A 358 -11.55 1.09 0.48
CA LYS A 358 -12.65 0.38 1.13
C LYS A 358 -12.23 -0.09 2.52
N LEU A 359 -13.13 0.04 3.49
CA LEU A 359 -12.98 -0.57 4.80
C LEU A 359 -13.46 -2.04 4.75
N ARG A 360 -12.59 -2.97 5.16
CA ARG A 360 -12.94 -4.40 5.34
C ARG A 360 -13.18 -4.68 6.82
N PHE A 361 -14.26 -5.37 7.13
CA PHE A 361 -14.73 -5.56 8.51
C PHE A 361 -14.22 -6.85 9.20
N SER A 362 -13.37 -7.65 8.54
CA SER A 362 -12.78 -8.86 9.15
C SER A 362 -11.62 -9.42 8.29
N PRO A 363 -10.35 -9.24 8.67
CA PRO A 363 -9.85 -8.35 9.73
C PRO A 363 -10.05 -6.87 9.35
N PHE A 364 -10.16 -5.98 10.35
CA PHE A 364 -10.23 -4.53 10.13
C PHE A 364 -9.01 -4.03 9.35
N SER A 365 -9.20 -3.71 8.08
CA SER A 365 -8.15 -3.30 7.16
C SER A 365 -8.68 -2.40 6.07
N TYR A 366 -7.82 -1.53 5.54
CA TYR A 366 -8.11 -0.75 4.35
C TYR A 366 -7.59 -1.52 3.14
N SER A 367 -8.44 -1.73 2.13
CA SER A 367 -7.99 -2.13 0.80
C SER A 367 -8.07 -0.94 -0.14
N ASN A 368 -7.00 -0.74 -0.90
CA ASN A 368 -6.95 0.22 -2.00
C ASN A 368 -6.96 -0.57 -3.30
N ASP A 369 -8.13 -0.68 -3.93
CA ASP A 369 -8.25 -1.35 -5.22
C ASP A 369 -7.87 -0.37 -6.33
N PRO A 370 -7.08 -0.75 -7.34
CA PRO A 370 -6.70 0.15 -8.43
C PRO A 370 -7.93 0.54 -9.25
N TYR A 371 -8.07 1.83 -9.55
CA TYR A 371 -9.09 2.36 -10.44
C TYR A 371 -8.46 2.61 -11.82
N MET A 372 -8.74 1.73 -12.76
CA MET A 372 -8.10 1.69 -14.07
C MET A 372 -8.89 2.47 -15.12
N VAL A 373 -8.21 2.87 -16.18
CA VAL A 373 -8.80 3.41 -17.41
C VAL A 373 -8.26 2.59 -18.57
N ASN A 374 -9.13 2.25 -19.52
CA ASN A 374 -8.78 1.48 -20.72
C ASN A 374 -8.06 0.14 -20.42
N SER A 375 -8.39 -0.51 -19.31
CA SER A 375 -7.81 -1.80 -18.90
C SER A 375 -8.88 -2.89 -18.89
N ALA A 376 -8.99 -3.63 -19.99
CA ALA A 376 -9.93 -4.74 -20.10
C ALA A 376 -9.70 -5.77 -18.97
N GLY A 377 -10.78 -6.20 -18.31
CA GLY A 377 -10.74 -7.18 -17.22
C GLY A 377 -10.41 -6.61 -15.84
N ALA A 378 -10.12 -5.30 -15.70
CA ALA A 378 -9.96 -4.68 -14.38
C ALA A 378 -11.33 -4.56 -13.67
N THR A 379 -11.34 -4.82 -12.35
CA THR A 379 -12.55 -4.77 -11.52
C THR A 379 -13.19 -3.38 -11.50
N HIS A 380 -12.36 -2.33 -11.43
CA HIS A 380 -12.78 -0.94 -11.51
C HIS A 380 -12.13 -0.32 -12.74
N ASN A 381 -12.91 -0.16 -13.81
CA ASN A 381 -12.42 0.30 -15.11
C ASN A 381 -13.32 1.38 -15.70
N VAL A 382 -12.72 2.51 -16.04
CA VAL A 382 -13.36 3.54 -16.86
C VAL A 382 -13.06 3.26 -18.33
N VAL A 383 -14.10 3.14 -19.15
CA VAL A 383 -13.98 3.08 -20.59
C VAL A 383 -13.90 4.51 -21.14
N ILE A 384 -12.96 4.75 -22.07
CA ILE A 384 -12.85 6.04 -22.75
C ILE A 384 -14.09 6.23 -23.62
N GLY A 385 -14.85 7.28 -23.36
CA GLY A 385 -16.10 7.58 -24.03
C GLY A 385 -15.89 8.13 -25.46
N PRO A 386 -17.01 8.39 -26.17
CA PRO A 386 -16.96 9.05 -27.47
C PRO A 386 -16.16 10.34 -27.41
N GLN A 387 -15.45 10.67 -28.49
CA GLN A 387 -14.64 11.89 -28.57
C GLN A 387 -13.53 11.98 -27.50
N GLY A 388 -13.10 10.84 -26.94
CA GLY A 388 -11.95 10.71 -26.03
C GLY A 388 -12.21 11.12 -24.59
N TRP A 389 -13.48 11.34 -24.19
CA TRP A 389 -13.81 11.80 -22.84
C TRP A 389 -13.66 10.69 -21.79
N ILE A 390 -12.87 10.97 -20.76
CA ILE A 390 -12.64 10.13 -19.60
C ILE A 390 -13.38 10.73 -18.41
N ARG A 391 -14.36 10.00 -17.88
CA ARG A 391 -15.12 10.44 -16.70
C ARG A 391 -14.31 10.15 -15.44
N VAL A 392 -14.15 11.16 -14.60
CA VAL A 392 -13.49 11.01 -13.31
C VAL A 392 -14.44 10.27 -12.35
N PRO A 393 -13.99 9.19 -11.68
CA PRO A 393 -14.82 8.48 -10.71
C PRO A 393 -15.26 9.36 -9.53
N ARG A 394 -16.41 9.05 -8.93
CA ARG A 394 -17.13 9.90 -7.97
C ARG A 394 -17.60 9.16 -6.72
N GLU A 395 -17.18 7.92 -6.57
CA GLU A 395 -17.46 7.08 -5.42
C GLU A 395 -16.97 7.76 -4.15
N ASN A 396 -17.87 7.96 -3.19
CA ASN A 396 -17.60 8.69 -1.96
C ASN A 396 -18.26 8.02 -0.75
N ASP A 397 -18.07 6.71 -0.63
CA ASP A 397 -18.68 5.90 0.41
C ASP A 397 -17.63 4.99 1.06
N LEU A 398 -16.75 5.59 1.87
CA LEU A 398 -15.65 4.87 2.53
C LEU A 398 -16.13 3.73 3.45
N PHE A 399 -17.30 3.91 4.05
CA PHE A 399 -17.85 3.00 5.07
C PHE A 399 -18.89 2.02 4.52
N GLY A 400 -19.39 2.23 3.31
CA GLY A 400 -20.30 1.31 2.63
C GLY A 400 -19.64 0.45 1.57
N ALA A 401 -20.47 -0.24 0.78
CA ALA A 401 -20.02 -1.28 -0.14
C ALA A 401 -19.28 -0.75 -1.38
N VAL A 402 -19.45 0.54 -1.70
CA VAL A 402 -18.95 1.15 -2.94
C VAL A 402 -17.49 1.61 -2.78
N GLY A 403 -17.08 2.13 -1.63
CA GLY A 403 -15.75 2.69 -1.39
C GLY A 403 -15.63 4.17 -1.74
N GLN A 404 -14.46 4.75 -1.45
CA GLN A 404 -14.12 6.14 -1.75
C GLN A 404 -13.01 6.22 -2.81
N PHE A 405 -13.28 6.92 -3.90
CA PHE A 405 -12.28 7.17 -4.93
C PHE A 405 -11.28 8.24 -4.45
N ASN A 406 -10.01 7.82 -4.37
CA ASN A 406 -8.86 8.69 -4.17
C ASN A 406 -8.17 8.88 -5.52
N ALA A 407 -8.14 10.13 -5.98
CA ALA A 407 -7.49 10.50 -7.24
C ALA A 407 -5.98 10.24 -7.18
N GLY A 408 -5.44 9.64 -8.22
CA GLY A 408 -4.00 9.60 -8.49
C GLY A 408 -3.56 10.84 -9.27
N THR A 409 -2.32 10.80 -9.75
CA THR A 409 -1.73 11.90 -10.53
C THR A 409 -1.67 11.61 -12.03
N LEU A 410 -1.81 10.35 -12.44
CA LEU A 410 -1.75 9.95 -13.85
C LEU A 410 -3.11 10.16 -14.52
N LEU A 411 -3.14 10.97 -15.57
CA LEU A 411 -4.32 11.28 -16.37
C LEU A 411 -4.37 10.49 -17.68
N GLY A 412 -3.25 9.91 -18.11
CA GLY A 412 -3.16 9.08 -19.30
C GLY A 412 -1.77 8.50 -19.48
N SER A 413 -1.66 7.42 -20.26
CA SER A 413 -0.39 6.90 -20.78
C SER A 413 -0.46 6.98 -22.30
N LEU A 414 0.16 8.01 -22.90
CA LEU A 414 0.09 8.24 -24.34
C LEU A 414 1.04 7.31 -25.07
N ASN A 415 0.47 6.41 -25.87
CA ASN A 415 1.21 5.50 -26.73
C ASN A 415 1.70 6.25 -27.97
N THR A 416 2.95 6.73 -27.92
CA THR A 416 3.48 7.56 -29.00
C THR A 416 3.74 6.77 -30.29
N VAL A 417 3.91 5.44 -30.21
CA VAL A 417 4.04 4.55 -31.37
C VAL A 417 2.71 4.49 -32.13
N ALA A 418 1.62 4.10 -31.47
CA ALA A 418 0.30 4.00 -32.08
C ALA A 418 -0.17 5.36 -32.62
N LEU A 419 0.10 6.43 -31.87
CA LEU A 419 -0.21 7.80 -32.26
C LEU A 419 0.50 8.19 -33.57
N MET A 420 1.82 7.96 -33.67
CA MET A 420 2.59 8.30 -34.85
C MET A 420 2.20 7.43 -36.05
N GLU A 421 2.15 6.10 -35.88
CA GLU A 421 1.90 5.16 -36.98
C GLU A 421 0.47 5.23 -37.50
N THR A 422 -0.52 5.07 -36.62
CA THR A 422 -1.93 4.93 -37.05
C THR A 422 -2.70 6.24 -36.97
N GLY A 423 -2.30 7.15 -36.07
CA GLY A 423 -2.93 8.47 -35.93
C GLY A 423 -2.48 9.48 -36.99
N PHE A 424 -1.18 9.49 -37.32
CA PHE A 424 -0.59 10.48 -38.22
C PHE A 424 0.02 9.89 -39.51
N GLY A 425 0.03 8.56 -39.67
CA GLY A 425 0.65 7.91 -40.82
C GLY A 425 2.17 8.08 -40.86
N ILE A 426 2.80 8.34 -39.71
CA ILE A 426 4.25 8.43 -39.57
C ILE A 426 4.80 7.01 -39.40
N HIS A 427 5.05 6.44 -40.57
CA HIS A 427 5.70 5.19 -40.88
C HIS A 427 7.12 5.01 -40.31
N GLU A 428 7.40 5.12 -39.00
CA GLU A 428 8.78 5.01 -38.51
C GLU A 428 9.08 3.96 -37.41
N ALA A 429 8.10 3.26 -36.82
CA ALA A 429 8.29 2.37 -35.67
C ALA A 429 8.15 0.83 -35.94
N TYR A 430 8.62 0.02 -34.99
CA TYR A 430 8.55 -1.47 -34.99
C TYR A 430 7.42 -1.92 -34.03
N PRO A 431 6.60 -2.97 -34.29
CA PRO A 431 6.92 -4.24 -34.97
C PRO A 431 6.25 -4.57 -36.32
N THR A 432 5.45 -3.68 -36.92
CA THR A 432 4.71 -4.02 -38.15
C THR A 432 5.60 -4.20 -39.39
N ALA A 433 6.75 -3.54 -39.43
CA ALA A 433 7.93 -3.79 -40.26
C ALA A 433 9.02 -2.78 -39.82
N PRO A 434 10.32 -3.06 -39.95
CA PRO A 434 11.31 -1.99 -39.86
C PRO A 434 11.16 -1.08 -41.07
N LEU A 435 10.82 0.19 -40.85
CA LEU A 435 10.41 1.09 -41.92
C LEU A 435 11.57 1.73 -42.66
N PHE A 436 12.71 1.90 -41.98
CA PHE A 436 13.99 2.16 -42.65
C PHE A 436 14.73 0.83 -42.84
N ASP A 437 14.45 0.18 -43.97
CA ASP A 437 15.13 -1.04 -44.36
C ASP A 437 16.46 -0.70 -45.07
N LEU A 438 17.58 -0.86 -44.37
CA LEU A 438 18.92 -0.67 -44.92
C LEU A 438 19.49 -1.94 -45.57
N THR A 439 18.70 -3.02 -45.63
CA THR A 439 19.06 -4.26 -46.30
C THR A 439 18.61 -4.29 -47.77
N ASN A 440 17.76 -3.35 -48.18
CA ASN A 440 17.18 -3.27 -49.52
C ASN A 440 17.17 -1.84 -50.10
N PRO A 441 17.28 -1.69 -51.43
CA PRO A 441 17.69 -2.71 -52.40
C PRO A 441 19.19 -2.99 -52.30
N ALA A 442 19.64 -4.14 -52.79
CA ALA A 442 21.07 -4.43 -52.86
C ALA A 442 21.84 -3.37 -53.69
N PRO A 443 23.10 -3.03 -53.33
CA PRO A 443 23.88 -3.61 -52.24
C PRO A 443 23.47 -3.09 -50.85
N VAL A 444 23.63 -3.95 -49.84
CA VAL A 444 23.37 -3.60 -48.44
C VAL A 444 24.33 -2.51 -47.98
N TYR A 445 23.85 -1.57 -47.16
CA TYR A 445 24.69 -0.53 -46.56
C TYR A 445 25.80 -1.14 -45.69
N VAL A 446 27.01 -0.61 -45.82
CA VAL A 446 28.16 -0.98 -44.99
C VAL A 446 28.70 0.24 -44.24
N ALA A 447 29.45 -0.01 -43.17
CA ALA A 447 30.06 1.07 -42.38
C ALA A 447 30.94 1.98 -43.27
N GLY A 448 30.88 3.30 -43.03
CA GLY A 448 31.62 4.28 -43.83
C GLY A 448 30.85 4.85 -45.02
N GLN A 449 29.68 4.30 -45.36
CA GLN A 449 28.85 4.83 -46.44
C GLN A 449 27.88 5.92 -45.95
N PRO A 450 27.67 7.00 -46.74
CA PRO A 450 26.67 8.02 -46.47
C PRO A 450 25.24 7.51 -46.67
N PHE A 451 24.31 7.95 -45.81
CA PHE A 451 22.90 7.62 -45.93
C PHE A 451 22.14 8.73 -46.69
N GLY A 452 21.38 8.33 -47.71
CA GLY A 452 20.46 9.25 -48.38
C GLY A 452 19.30 9.68 -47.46
N ALA A 453 18.69 10.83 -47.74
CA ALA A 453 17.62 11.38 -46.90
C ALA A 453 16.42 10.42 -46.70
N ALA A 454 16.12 9.55 -47.66
CA ALA A 454 15.05 8.54 -47.56
C ALA A 454 15.35 7.43 -46.52
N HIS A 455 16.60 7.33 -46.05
CA HIS A 455 17.05 6.36 -45.06
C HIS A 455 17.31 6.99 -43.69
N LYS A 456 16.88 8.25 -43.48
CA LYS A 456 17.06 8.99 -42.23
C LYS A 456 15.71 9.48 -41.72
N ALA A 457 15.44 9.24 -40.44
CA ALA A 457 14.20 9.69 -39.81
C ALA A 457 14.20 11.20 -39.58
N GLY A 458 13.02 11.78 -39.69
CA GLY A 458 12.79 13.19 -39.39
C GLY A 458 12.64 13.48 -37.90
N VAL A 459 12.64 14.77 -37.57
CA VAL A 459 12.22 15.25 -36.24
C VAL A 459 10.74 15.58 -36.29
N HIS A 460 9.94 14.92 -35.45
CA HIS A 460 8.49 15.11 -35.41
C HIS A 460 8.07 15.91 -34.18
N THR A 461 7.41 17.05 -34.42
CA THR A 461 6.93 17.95 -33.36
C THR A 461 5.42 17.96 -33.25
N PHE A 462 4.92 17.89 -32.02
CA PHE A 462 3.48 17.83 -31.72
C PHE A 462 3.09 18.87 -30.68
N GLN A 463 1.80 19.21 -30.64
CA GLN A 463 1.16 19.95 -29.55
C GLN A 463 0.20 19.00 -28.84
N ILE A 464 0.18 19.03 -27.50
CA ILE A 464 -0.81 18.29 -26.70
C ILE A 464 -1.76 19.31 -26.06
N THR A 465 -3.05 19.15 -26.34
CA THR A 465 -4.12 19.98 -25.76
C THR A 465 -4.92 19.13 -24.80
N PHE A 466 -4.99 19.56 -23.54
CA PHE A 466 -5.90 19.04 -22.53
C PHE A 466 -7.17 19.88 -22.49
N GLU A 467 -8.31 19.21 -22.37
CA GLU A 467 -9.61 19.83 -22.17
C GLU A 467 -10.34 19.10 -21.05
N ALA A 468 -10.95 19.86 -20.13
CA ALA A 468 -11.82 19.33 -19.10
C ALA A 468 -13.12 20.12 -19.01
N ARG A 469 -14.19 19.44 -18.64
CA ARG A 469 -15.52 20.01 -18.46
C ARG A 469 -16.28 19.30 -17.35
N GLU A 470 -17.34 19.96 -16.88
CA GLU A 470 -18.29 19.30 -16.00
C GLU A 470 -19.08 18.24 -16.78
N VAL A 471 -19.33 17.10 -16.14
CA VAL A 471 -20.08 15.99 -16.76
C VAL A 471 -21.47 16.48 -17.16
N GLY A 472 -21.83 16.27 -18.43
CA GLY A 472 -23.09 16.72 -19.01
C GLY A 472 -23.05 18.12 -19.62
N SER A 473 -21.98 18.89 -19.41
CA SER A 473 -21.76 20.15 -20.11
C SER A 473 -21.19 19.92 -21.51
N SER A 474 -21.55 20.76 -22.48
CA SER A 474 -20.88 20.85 -23.78
C SER A 474 -19.72 21.85 -23.78
N THR A 475 -19.62 22.70 -22.75
CA THR A 475 -18.63 23.78 -22.66
C THR A 475 -17.37 23.29 -21.94
N VAL A 476 -16.21 23.51 -22.54
CA VAL A 476 -14.91 23.25 -21.91
C VAL A 476 -14.70 24.26 -20.78
N ALA A 477 -14.51 23.77 -19.56
CA ALA A 477 -14.29 24.58 -18.37
C ALA A 477 -12.80 24.92 -18.18
N TYR A 478 -11.91 23.97 -18.50
CA TYR A 478 -10.46 24.15 -18.42
C TYR A 478 -9.80 23.66 -19.70
N SER A 479 -8.82 24.41 -20.18
CA SER A 479 -7.95 23.96 -21.26
C SER A 479 -6.51 24.33 -20.96
N THR A 480 -5.60 23.42 -21.28
CA THR A 480 -4.17 23.65 -21.11
C THR A 480 -3.43 23.05 -22.29
N VAL A 481 -2.42 23.75 -22.78
CA VAL A 481 -1.70 23.37 -24.00
C VAL A 481 -0.22 23.23 -23.69
N LEU A 482 0.35 22.08 -24.03
CA LEU A 482 1.78 21.92 -24.24
C LEU A 482 2.07 22.28 -25.71
N PRO A 483 2.66 23.46 -26.00
CA PRO A 483 2.72 24.00 -27.36
C PRO A 483 3.62 23.19 -28.29
N ARG A 484 4.65 22.53 -27.75
CA ARG A 484 5.59 21.75 -28.54
C ARG A 484 6.21 20.63 -27.70
N ILE A 485 6.19 19.42 -28.26
CA ILE A 485 6.91 18.24 -27.77
C ILE A 485 7.49 17.48 -28.97
N VAL A 486 8.73 17.01 -28.85
CA VAL A 486 9.37 16.16 -29.86
C VAL A 486 9.12 14.70 -29.52
N LEU A 487 8.51 13.97 -30.45
CA LEU A 487 8.29 12.52 -30.33
C LEU A 487 9.10 11.77 -31.38
N THR A 488 9.57 10.57 -31.02
CA THR A 488 10.22 9.65 -31.93
C THR A 488 10.01 8.21 -31.50
N ASN A 489 9.84 7.32 -32.48
CA ASN A 489 9.77 5.88 -32.26
C ASN A 489 10.51 5.14 -33.36
N VAL A 490 11.55 5.75 -33.93
CA VAL A 490 12.23 5.25 -35.12
C VAL A 490 12.81 3.85 -34.91
N SER A 491 12.69 2.99 -35.92
CA SER A 491 13.36 1.70 -36.01
C SER A 491 13.99 1.48 -37.39
N TYR A 492 15.19 0.90 -37.39
CA TYR A 492 16.00 0.61 -38.57
C TYR A 492 16.26 -0.89 -38.68
N LEU A 493 16.01 -1.49 -39.86
CA LEU A 493 16.58 -2.80 -40.19
C LEU A 493 17.96 -2.57 -40.76
N GLN A 494 18.96 -3.21 -40.18
CA GLN A 494 20.31 -3.20 -40.73
C GLN A 494 20.90 -4.59 -40.70
N ARG A 495 21.76 -4.89 -41.68
CA ARG A 495 22.62 -6.07 -41.62
C ARG A 495 23.83 -5.74 -40.77
N VAL A 496 24.06 -6.53 -39.73
CA VAL A 496 25.26 -6.42 -38.91
C VAL A 496 26.39 -7.13 -39.65
N HIS A 497 27.58 -6.51 -39.72
CA HIS A 497 28.75 -7.02 -40.46
C HIS A 497 28.43 -7.58 -41.86
N PRO A 498 27.88 -6.76 -42.77
CA PRO A 498 27.52 -7.19 -44.13
C PRO A 498 28.72 -7.76 -44.91
N SER A 499 29.94 -7.32 -44.59
CA SER A 499 31.18 -7.84 -45.18
C SER A 499 31.53 -9.26 -44.71
N TRP A 500 30.89 -9.75 -43.64
CA TRP A 500 31.13 -11.02 -42.96
C TRP A 500 29.92 -11.96 -42.99
N ALA A 501 28.95 -11.68 -43.86
CA ALA A 501 27.69 -12.41 -43.95
C ALA A 501 26.89 -12.44 -42.62
N GLY A 502 26.94 -11.34 -41.84
CA GLY A 502 26.13 -11.25 -40.63
C GLY A 502 24.64 -11.11 -40.91
N GLY A 503 23.85 -11.17 -39.83
CA GLY A 503 22.39 -11.23 -39.91
C GLY A 503 21.71 -9.87 -39.79
N ASP A 504 20.43 -9.85 -40.20
CA ASP A 504 19.60 -8.65 -40.09
C ASP A 504 19.10 -8.45 -38.66
N ARG A 505 19.08 -7.19 -38.20
CA ARG A 505 18.64 -6.78 -36.86
C ARG A 505 17.87 -5.46 -36.94
N ALA A 506 16.72 -5.42 -36.28
CA ALA A 506 16.01 -4.18 -36.01
C ALA A 506 16.63 -3.49 -34.79
N LYS A 507 16.95 -2.19 -34.90
CA LYS A 507 17.50 -1.37 -33.81
C LYS A 507 16.85 0.01 -33.81
N ILE A 508 16.87 0.70 -32.67
CA ILE A 508 16.35 2.07 -32.50
C ILE A 508 17.19 3.16 -33.20
N GLY A 509 18.23 2.77 -33.94
CA GLY A 509 19.14 3.63 -34.67
C GLY A 509 20.11 2.77 -35.47
N VAL A 510 20.94 3.40 -36.29
CA VAL A 510 21.99 2.71 -37.06
C VAL A 510 23.28 2.70 -36.25
N GLY A 511 23.91 1.54 -36.15
CA GLY A 511 25.23 1.34 -35.56
C GLY A 511 25.92 0.24 -36.33
N MET A 512 26.82 0.64 -37.23
CA MET A 512 27.59 -0.25 -38.08
C MET A 512 29.08 -0.03 -37.82
N LEU A 513 29.80 -1.14 -37.61
CA LEU A 513 31.25 -1.19 -37.45
C LEU A 513 31.85 -2.18 -38.44
N GLU A 514 32.99 -1.82 -39.03
CA GLU A 514 33.83 -2.71 -39.84
C GLU A 514 35.31 -2.46 -39.53
N ILE A 515 36.14 -3.49 -39.67
CA ILE A 515 37.60 -3.37 -39.59
C ILE A 515 38.17 -3.39 -41.01
N ALA A 516 38.74 -2.27 -41.45
CA ALA A 516 39.18 -2.08 -42.84
C ALA A 516 40.21 -3.12 -43.30
N GLU A 517 41.08 -3.55 -42.39
CA GLU A 517 42.11 -4.57 -42.65
C GLU A 517 41.52 -5.95 -42.95
N THR A 518 40.30 -6.23 -42.48
CA THR A 518 39.69 -7.57 -42.59
C THR A 518 38.61 -7.62 -43.69
N THR A 519 38.10 -6.46 -44.12
CA THR A 519 37.10 -6.33 -45.18
C THR A 519 37.70 -6.04 -46.56
N ALA A 520 39.01 -5.80 -46.64
CA ALA A 520 39.71 -5.65 -47.92
C ALA A 520 39.64 -6.93 -48.77
N GLN A 521 39.56 -6.75 -50.10
CA GLN A 521 39.42 -7.86 -51.04
C GLN A 521 40.58 -8.85 -50.92
N GLY A 522 40.26 -10.12 -50.65
CA GLY A 522 41.23 -11.21 -50.49
C GLY A 522 41.91 -11.27 -49.11
N VAL A 523 41.49 -10.45 -48.15
CA VAL A 523 42.13 -10.33 -46.83
C VAL A 523 41.33 -11.05 -45.73
N GLY A 524 39.99 -11.05 -45.78
CA GLY A 524 39.12 -11.93 -44.97
C GLY A 524 39.55 -12.08 -43.50
N CYS A 525 39.64 -13.34 -43.02
CA CYS A 525 39.98 -13.71 -41.64
C CYS A 525 41.46 -13.53 -41.24
N ASN A 526 42.20 -12.61 -41.87
CA ASN A 526 43.61 -12.39 -41.53
C ASN A 526 43.78 -11.76 -40.15
N GLU A 527 44.92 -12.04 -39.54
CA GLU A 527 45.32 -11.42 -38.27
C GLU A 527 45.63 -9.94 -38.44
N ILE A 528 45.30 -9.16 -37.42
CA ILE A 528 45.61 -7.74 -37.32
C ILE A 528 47.08 -7.57 -36.94
N GLY A 529 47.75 -6.68 -37.67
CA GLY A 529 49.13 -6.29 -37.40
C GLY A 529 49.22 -5.24 -36.29
N ASN A 530 50.08 -4.24 -36.47
CA ASN A 530 50.34 -3.18 -35.50
C ASN A 530 49.43 -1.95 -35.64
N ALA A 531 48.47 -2.01 -36.56
CA ALA A 531 47.45 -0.99 -36.75
C ALA A 531 46.11 -1.66 -37.07
N LEU A 532 45.04 -1.02 -36.59
CA LEU A 532 43.65 -1.36 -36.91
C LEU A 532 42.89 -0.10 -37.27
N THR A 533 42.10 -0.13 -38.33
CA THR A 533 41.27 0.98 -38.78
C THR A 533 39.80 0.60 -38.67
N ALA A 534 39.12 1.19 -37.68
CA ALA A 534 37.69 1.03 -37.47
C ALA A 534 36.92 1.99 -38.37
N THR A 535 36.16 1.47 -39.32
CA THR A 535 35.22 2.27 -40.13
C THR A 535 33.83 2.15 -39.53
N TYR A 536 33.13 3.26 -39.40
CA TYR A 536 31.86 3.31 -38.68
C TYR A 536 30.83 4.25 -39.31
N SER A 537 29.57 3.90 -39.09
CA SER A 537 28.40 4.67 -39.48
C SER A 537 27.35 4.60 -38.37
N VAL A 538 26.92 5.76 -37.86
CA VAL A 538 25.82 5.87 -36.89
C VAL A 538 24.79 6.89 -37.36
N VAL A 539 23.51 6.57 -37.20
CA VAL A 539 22.37 7.42 -37.65
C VAL A 539 21.24 7.34 -36.65
N HIS A 540 20.80 8.51 -36.17
CA HIS A 540 19.57 8.71 -35.42
C HIS A 540 19.33 10.23 -35.28
N PRO A 541 18.09 10.74 -35.36
CA PRO A 541 17.82 12.18 -35.24
C PRO A 541 18.24 12.80 -33.90
N PHE A 542 18.47 11.98 -32.87
CA PHE A 542 18.84 12.41 -31.51
C PHE A 542 20.12 11.74 -31.00
N LEU A 543 21.16 11.65 -31.84
CA LEU A 543 22.51 11.27 -31.40
C LEU A 543 23.06 12.28 -30.38
N GLU A 544 23.93 11.81 -29.49
CA GLU A 544 24.70 12.63 -28.55
C GLU A 544 26.20 12.49 -28.78
N ASP A 545 26.70 11.26 -28.73
CA ASP A 545 28.10 10.94 -28.86
C ASP A 545 28.29 9.51 -29.37
N ILE A 546 29.52 9.21 -29.74
CA ILE A 546 30.00 7.89 -30.13
C ILE A 546 31.27 7.58 -29.34
N SER A 547 31.42 6.32 -28.93
CA SER A 547 32.65 5.77 -28.42
C SER A 547 33.04 4.49 -29.18
N ILE A 548 34.34 4.30 -29.38
CA ILE A 548 34.92 3.06 -29.91
C ILE A 548 35.99 2.58 -28.93
N SER A 549 35.86 1.35 -28.46
CA SER A 549 36.71 0.77 -27.40
C SER A 549 37.06 -0.68 -27.70
N PHE A 550 38.03 -1.22 -26.95
CA PHE A 550 38.49 -2.60 -27.09
C PHE A 550 38.21 -3.38 -25.81
N GLU A 551 37.92 -4.67 -25.96
CA GLU A 551 37.85 -5.67 -24.91
C GLU A 551 38.90 -6.77 -25.18
N GLY A 552 39.61 -7.20 -24.13
CA GLY A 552 40.61 -8.27 -24.17
C GLY A 552 41.78 -8.03 -23.22
N ASN A 553 42.92 -8.68 -23.51
CA ASN A 553 44.12 -8.60 -22.65
C ASN A 553 44.82 -7.24 -22.76
N ALA A 554 45.09 -6.60 -21.62
CA ALA A 554 45.87 -5.38 -21.59
C ALA A 554 47.33 -5.59 -22.08
N PRO A 555 47.98 -4.58 -22.67
CA PRO A 555 47.52 -3.20 -22.86
C PRO A 555 46.63 -3.02 -24.09
N LEU A 556 45.56 -2.23 -23.95
CA LEU A 556 44.58 -1.93 -25.01
C LEU A 556 44.76 -0.50 -25.54
N PRO A 557 44.41 -0.23 -26.81
CA PRO A 557 44.33 1.13 -27.32
C PRO A 557 43.38 2.00 -26.50
N PRO A 558 43.64 3.32 -26.37
CA PRO A 558 42.72 4.22 -25.68
C PRO A 558 41.38 4.30 -26.41
N THR A 559 40.29 4.43 -25.64
CA THR A 559 38.95 4.65 -26.17
C THR A 559 38.90 5.92 -27.01
N PHE A 560 38.37 5.81 -28.22
CA PHE A 560 37.99 6.97 -29.02
C PHE A 560 36.60 7.45 -28.59
N SER A 561 36.41 8.77 -28.47
CA SER A 561 35.11 9.35 -28.18
C SER A 561 34.93 10.68 -28.91
N ALA A 562 33.75 10.92 -29.47
CA ALA A 562 33.44 12.16 -30.18
C ALA A 562 31.96 12.56 -29.97
N PRO A 563 31.68 13.84 -29.67
CA PRO A 563 30.31 14.34 -29.66
C PRO A 563 29.73 14.38 -31.08
N ILE A 564 28.41 14.25 -31.19
CA ILE A 564 27.64 14.28 -32.42
C ILE A 564 26.53 15.33 -32.28
N ALA A 565 26.52 16.30 -33.19
CA ALA A 565 25.52 17.37 -33.25
C ALA A 565 24.59 17.26 -34.47
N THR A 566 24.69 16.17 -35.22
CA THR A 566 23.95 15.89 -36.47
C THR A 566 23.13 14.61 -36.32
N ASP A 567 22.26 14.33 -37.28
CA ASP A 567 21.46 13.09 -37.35
C ASP A 567 22.29 11.85 -37.76
N GLU A 568 23.55 12.06 -38.13
CA GLU A 568 24.44 11.07 -38.72
C GLU A 568 25.90 11.39 -38.37
N LYS A 569 26.70 10.35 -38.11
CA LYS A 569 28.16 10.45 -38.02
C LYS A 569 28.80 9.25 -38.71
N ILE A 570 29.67 9.56 -39.66
CA ILE A 570 30.42 8.58 -40.44
C ILE A 570 31.90 8.92 -40.35
N GLY A 571 32.74 7.90 -40.27
CA GLY A 571 34.18 8.10 -40.29
C GLY A 571 34.99 6.81 -40.23
N SER A 572 36.30 7.02 -40.12
CA SER A 572 37.27 5.97 -39.85
C SER A 572 38.21 6.43 -38.74
N GLN A 573 38.51 5.54 -37.81
CA GLN A 573 39.42 5.78 -36.68
C GLN A 573 40.54 4.74 -36.71
N ALA A 574 41.78 5.21 -36.82
CA ALA A 574 42.97 4.37 -36.72
C ALA A 574 43.39 4.19 -35.25
N PHE A 575 43.76 2.97 -34.89
CA PHE A 575 44.26 2.59 -33.58
C PHE A 575 45.63 1.93 -33.72
N ASN A 576 46.55 2.29 -32.84
CA ASN A 576 47.84 1.60 -32.72
C ASN A 576 47.67 0.36 -31.84
N THR A 577 47.82 -0.82 -32.43
CA THR A 577 47.66 -2.12 -31.76
C THR A 577 49.00 -2.80 -31.46
N SER A 578 50.13 -2.12 -31.67
CA SER A 578 51.49 -2.70 -31.49
C SER A 578 51.79 -3.20 -30.07
N ALA A 579 51.12 -2.66 -29.06
CA ALA A 579 51.31 -3.08 -27.67
C ALA A 579 50.47 -4.30 -27.28
N MET A 580 49.45 -4.65 -28.08
CA MET A 580 48.55 -5.77 -27.81
C MET A 580 49.29 -7.09 -28.04
N GLN A 581 49.12 -8.04 -27.11
CA GLN A 581 49.69 -9.38 -27.25
C GLN A 581 48.94 -10.19 -28.32
N PRO A 582 49.57 -11.18 -28.97
CA PRO A 582 48.88 -12.11 -29.87
C PRO A 582 47.75 -12.84 -29.13
N CYS A 583 46.50 -12.50 -29.44
CA CYS A 583 45.29 -12.99 -28.77
C CYS A 583 44.04 -12.60 -29.58
N ALA A 584 42.87 -13.11 -29.17
CA ALA A 584 41.58 -12.61 -29.61
C ALA A 584 41.16 -11.36 -28.81
N TYR A 585 40.58 -10.39 -29.51
CA TYR A 585 40.05 -9.13 -28.96
C TYR A 585 38.71 -8.81 -29.60
N VAL A 586 37.94 -7.95 -28.94
CA VAL A 586 36.71 -7.39 -29.50
C VAL A 586 36.83 -5.88 -29.58
N ILE A 587 36.43 -5.29 -30.70
CA ILE A 587 36.23 -3.84 -30.83
C ILE A 587 34.73 -3.54 -30.77
N HIS A 588 34.36 -2.58 -29.94
CA HIS A 588 32.98 -2.16 -29.71
C HIS A 588 32.78 -0.74 -30.21
N ILE A 589 31.63 -0.47 -30.82
CA ILE A 589 31.09 0.87 -31.02
C ILE A 589 29.83 1.03 -30.18
N VAL A 590 29.69 2.16 -29.52
CA VAL A 590 28.46 2.56 -28.83
C VAL A 590 28.16 4.00 -29.21
N ALA A 591 26.94 4.28 -29.68
CA ALA A 591 26.44 5.64 -29.87
C ALA A 591 25.24 5.90 -28.98
N ASN A 592 25.36 6.92 -28.14
CA ASN A 592 24.35 7.29 -27.15
C ASN A 592 23.26 8.17 -27.78
N LEU A 593 22.02 7.94 -27.37
CA LEU A 593 20.83 8.67 -27.84
C LEU A 593 20.23 9.52 -26.71
N ARG A 594 19.65 10.67 -27.08
CA ARG A 594 19.02 11.63 -26.17
C ARG A 594 17.52 11.39 -26.10
N LEU A 595 17.12 10.29 -25.44
CA LEU A 595 15.73 9.82 -25.37
C LEU A 595 15.20 9.74 -23.93
N THR A 596 13.90 9.98 -23.75
CA THR A 596 13.19 9.85 -22.48
C THR A 596 11.80 9.24 -22.68
N SER A 597 11.31 8.46 -21.71
CA SER A 597 9.90 8.06 -21.61
C SER A 597 9.10 8.96 -20.64
N GLY A 598 9.68 10.10 -20.23
CA GLY A 598 9.11 11.01 -19.23
C GLY A 598 9.64 10.82 -17.81
N GLY A 599 10.43 9.79 -17.52
CA GLY A 599 11.05 9.52 -16.21
C GLY A 599 12.49 10.02 -16.05
N GLY A 600 12.97 10.88 -16.96
CA GLY A 600 14.39 11.17 -17.12
C GLY A 600 14.99 10.42 -18.31
N ARG A 601 16.30 10.54 -18.50
CA ARG A 601 16.99 9.90 -19.63
C ARG A 601 16.86 8.39 -19.56
N LEU A 602 16.56 7.75 -20.69
CA LEU A 602 16.56 6.30 -20.79
C LEU A 602 18.00 5.77 -20.68
N PRO A 603 18.31 4.92 -19.68
CA PRO A 603 19.67 4.43 -19.46
C PRO A 603 20.17 3.52 -20.60
N ASN A 604 19.25 2.87 -21.31
CA ASN A 604 19.56 1.95 -22.41
C ASN A 604 19.25 2.55 -23.79
N ALA A 605 19.21 3.88 -23.89
CA ALA A 605 19.02 4.56 -25.18
C ALA A 605 20.37 4.72 -25.89
N TYR A 606 20.86 3.62 -26.47
CA TYR A 606 22.07 3.60 -27.28
C TYR A 606 21.92 2.58 -28.40
N VAL A 607 22.80 2.70 -29.40
CA VAL A 607 23.00 1.67 -30.43
C VAL A 607 24.44 1.18 -30.36
N GLU A 608 24.61 -0.13 -30.50
CA GLU A 608 25.92 -0.75 -30.40
C GLU A 608 26.17 -1.74 -31.54
N ASP A 609 27.43 -1.97 -31.83
CA ASP A 609 27.93 -3.03 -32.70
C ASP A 609 29.32 -3.47 -32.23
N HIS A 610 29.75 -4.68 -32.58
CA HIS A 610 31.06 -5.17 -32.15
C HIS A 610 31.63 -6.24 -33.08
N ILE A 611 32.96 -6.23 -33.28
CA ILE A 611 33.66 -7.22 -34.10
C ILE A 611 34.77 -7.87 -33.30
N ALA A 612 34.85 -9.20 -33.33
CA ALA A 612 36.00 -9.94 -32.82
C ALA A 612 37.09 -10.07 -33.89
N PHE A 613 38.36 -9.94 -33.49
CA PHE A 613 39.52 -10.13 -34.37
C PHE A 613 40.68 -10.80 -33.64
N CYS A 614 41.59 -11.42 -34.42
CA CYS A 614 42.82 -12.00 -33.90
C CYS A 614 44.00 -11.06 -34.15
N LYS A 615 44.84 -10.84 -33.14
CA LYS A 615 46.10 -10.10 -33.23
C LYS A 615 47.25 -11.07 -33.49
N SER A 616 48.11 -10.73 -34.46
CA SER A 616 49.36 -11.44 -34.78
C SER A 616 50.47 -11.24 -33.76
#